data_AF-A0A7S2YRC9-F1
#
_entry.id   AF-A0A7S2YRC9-F1
#
_cell.length_a   1.000
_cell.length_b   1.000
_cell.length_c   1.000
_cell.angle_alpha   90.00
_cell.angle_beta   90.00
_cell.angle_gamma   90.00
#
_symmetry.space_group_name_H-M   'P 1'
#
loop_
_entity.id
_entity.type
_entity.pdbx_description
1 polymer ?
#
loop_
_entity_poly.entity_id
_entity_poly.type
_entity_poly.pdbx_seq_one_letter_code
_entity_poly.pdbx_strand_id
1 'polypeptide(L)'
;WLTTQIASKRPLIRPGVWHENPEYFSPTAVDTLEIFQMIAEQHEDSLGAYVISQATSASDVLNVLLLQLDAGVKKPLRVAPLFETLGDLEGATDTMKTLFSLPAYMGIINGKQEVMIGYSDSAKDAGRLAASNAQIDTQSKLAKL
;
A
#
# COMPACT_ATOMS: atom_id res chain seq x y z
N TRP A 1 -14.96 -4.33 -5.32
CA TRP A 1 -14.52 -3.79 -6.63
C TRP A 1 -13.01 -3.95 -6.81
N LEU A 2 -12.16 -3.38 -5.93
CA LEU A 2 -10.69 -3.51 -6.03
C LEU A 2 -10.20 -4.96 -6.16
N THR A 3 -10.74 -5.85 -5.32
CA THR A 3 -10.46 -7.30 -5.37
C THR A 3 -10.75 -7.93 -6.73
N THR A 4 -11.84 -7.50 -7.37
CA THR A 4 -12.21 -7.95 -8.72
C THR A 4 -11.23 -7.43 -9.78
N GLN A 5 -10.77 -6.18 -9.65
CA GLN A 5 -9.79 -5.60 -10.59
C GLN A 5 -8.42 -6.25 -10.44
N ILE A 6 -7.96 -6.50 -9.22
CA ILE A 6 -6.69 -7.19 -8.95
C ILE A 6 -6.70 -8.63 -9.52
N ALA A 7 -7.84 -9.31 -9.50
CA ALA A 7 -7.99 -10.64 -10.08
C ALA A 7 -8.13 -10.62 -11.62
N SER A 8 -8.37 -9.46 -12.22
CA SER A 8 -8.55 -9.31 -13.66
C SER A 8 -7.21 -9.19 -14.38
N LYS A 9 -7.11 -9.77 -15.59
CA LYS A 9 -5.96 -9.57 -16.50
C LYS A 9 -6.15 -8.39 -17.46
N ARG A 10 -7.32 -7.76 -17.44
CA ARG A 10 -7.64 -6.63 -18.31
C ARG A 10 -7.00 -5.36 -17.72
N PRO A 11 -6.20 -4.60 -18.49
CA PRO A 11 -5.74 -3.29 -18.08
C PRO A 11 -6.91 -2.36 -17.74
N LEU A 12 -6.78 -1.63 -16.64
CA LEU A 12 -7.71 -0.60 -16.20
C LEU A 12 -7.47 0.70 -16.98
N ILE A 13 -6.21 1.15 -17.08
CA ILE A 13 -5.82 2.38 -17.76
C ILE A 13 -4.85 2.06 -18.89
N ARG A 14 -5.10 2.60 -20.09
CA ARG A 14 -4.15 2.50 -21.19
C ARG A 14 -2.94 3.41 -20.91
N PRO A 15 -1.69 2.92 -20.96
CA PRO A 15 -0.50 3.76 -20.84
C PRO A 15 -0.56 5.00 -21.74
N GLY A 16 -0.27 6.18 -21.18
CA GLY A 16 -0.24 7.46 -21.90
C GLY A 16 -1.60 8.14 -22.12
N VAL A 17 -2.72 7.50 -21.81
CA VAL A 17 -4.07 8.09 -22.00
C VAL A 17 -4.29 9.36 -21.17
N TRP A 18 -3.54 9.52 -20.08
CA TRP A 18 -3.61 10.69 -19.20
C TRP A 18 -3.03 11.96 -19.83
N HIS A 19 -2.14 11.85 -20.82
CA HIS A 19 -1.67 13.00 -21.61
C HIS A 19 -2.66 13.39 -22.71
N GLU A 20 -3.46 12.42 -23.18
CA GLU A 20 -4.48 12.64 -24.19
C GLU A 20 -5.74 13.29 -23.60
N ASN A 21 -5.98 13.16 -22.30
CA ASN A 21 -7.20 13.62 -21.63
C ASN A 21 -6.90 14.41 -20.33
N PRO A 22 -6.23 15.57 -20.42
CA PRO A 22 -5.79 16.36 -19.26
C PRO A 22 -6.94 16.85 -18.37
N GLU A 23 -8.19 16.84 -18.85
CA GLU A 23 -9.38 17.20 -18.08
C GLU A 23 -9.77 16.16 -17.01
N TYR A 24 -9.34 14.90 -17.18
CA TYR A 24 -9.66 13.80 -16.25
C TYR A 24 -8.51 13.45 -15.31
N PHE A 25 -7.29 13.85 -15.64
CA PHE A 25 -6.09 13.51 -14.88
C PHE A 25 -5.42 14.78 -14.37
N SER A 26 -5.45 14.97 -13.05
CA SER A 26 -4.69 16.04 -12.41
C SER A 26 -3.18 15.81 -12.58
N PRO A 27 -2.35 16.87 -12.47
CA PRO A 27 -0.89 16.71 -12.52
C PRO A 27 -0.38 15.66 -11.53
N THR A 28 -0.90 15.63 -10.31
CA THR A 28 -0.54 14.63 -9.29
C THR A 28 -0.93 13.20 -9.69
N ALA A 29 -2.07 13.03 -10.37
CA ALA A 29 -2.47 11.71 -10.87
C ALA A 29 -1.54 11.24 -11.99
N VAL A 30 -1.15 12.16 -12.90
CA VAL A 30 -0.17 11.89 -13.95
C VAL A 30 1.16 11.47 -13.34
N ASP A 31 1.72 12.25 -12.41
CA ASP A 31 2.97 11.95 -11.73
C ASP A 31 2.95 10.56 -11.06
N THR A 32 1.82 10.22 -10.41
CA THR A 32 1.64 8.92 -9.75
C THR A 32 1.64 7.77 -10.77
N LEU A 33 0.93 7.92 -11.88
CA LEU A 33 0.86 6.90 -12.94
C LEU A 33 2.22 6.69 -13.61
N GLU A 34 2.96 7.78 -13.84
CA GLU A 34 4.32 7.73 -14.40
C GLU A 34 5.32 7.07 -13.45
N ILE A 35 5.19 7.24 -12.13
CA ILE A 35 6.00 6.50 -11.15
C ILE A 35 5.81 4.99 -11.32
N PHE A 36 4.57 4.52 -11.49
CA PHE A 36 4.34 3.08 -11.69
C PHE A 36 4.84 2.57 -13.05
N GLN A 37 4.80 3.39 -14.10
CA GLN A 37 5.46 3.06 -15.37
C GLN A 37 6.98 2.93 -15.18
N MET A 38 7.60 3.89 -14.51
CA MET A 38 9.03 3.86 -14.21
C MET A 38 9.40 2.61 -13.42
N ILE A 39 8.61 2.22 -12.40
CA ILE A 39 8.81 0.99 -11.64
C ILE A 39 8.76 -0.24 -12.54
N ALA A 40 7.83 -0.30 -13.50
CA ALA A 40 7.70 -1.43 -14.43
C ALA A 40 8.90 -1.59 -15.38
N GLU A 41 9.65 -0.52 -15.61
CA GLU A 41 10.87 -0.50 -16.44
C GLU A 41 12.14 -0.87 -15.67
N GLN A 42 12.10 -0.86 -14.33
CA GLN A 42 13.27 -1.20 -13.51
C GLN A 42 13.52 -2.70 -13.42
N HIS A 43 14.78 -3.07 -13.12
CA HIS A 43 15.10 -4.44 -12.75
C HIS A 43 14.44 -4.80 -11.39
N GLU A 44 14.04 -6.06 -11.23
CA GLU A 44 13.27 -6.50 -10.04
C GLU A 44 14.00 -6.34 -8.71
N ASP A 45 15.34 -6.25 -8.75
CA ASP A 45 16.20 -6.08 -7.58
C ASP A 45 16.63 -4.62 -7.36
N SER A 46 16.20 -3.68 -8.21
CA SER A 46 16.57 -2.26 -8.10
C SER A 46 15.81 -1.53 -7.00
N LEU A 47 14.62 -2.00 -6.64
CA LEU A 47 13.71 -1.32 -5.73
C LEU A 47 13.27 -2.24 -4.59
N GLY A 48 13.07 -1.65 -3.41
CA GLY A 48 12.66 -2.33 -2.19
C GLY A 48 11.14 -2.41 -2.04
N ALA A 49 10.64 -1.94 -0.89
CA ALA A 49 9.21 -1.84 -0.62
C ALA A 49 8.65 -0.49 -1.15
N TYR A 50 7.40 -0.51 -1.60
CA TYR A 50 6.61 0.70 -1.79
C TYR A 50 5.92 1.03 -0.47
N VAL A 51 6.39 2.09 0.21
CA VAL A 51 5.84 2.53 1.49
C VAL A 51 4.67 3.48 1.25
N ILE A 52 3.54 3.23 1.91
CA ILE A 52 2.36 4.10 1.88
C ILE A 52 2.31 4.88 3.18
N SER A 53 2.74 6.14 3.16
CA SER A 53 2.53 7.08 4.27
C SER A 53 1.04 7.32 4.53
N GLN A 54 0.68 7.59 5.78
CA GLN A 54 -0.71 7.82 6.22
C GLN A 54 -1.68 6.71 5.78
N ALA A 55 -1.25 5.44 5.83
CA ALA A 55 -2.12 4.32 5.51
C ALA A 55 -3.15 4.11 6.62
N THR A 56 -4.43 4.06 6.26
CA THR A 56 -5.54 3.95 7.24
C THR A 56 -6.39 2.70 7.01
N SER A 57 -6.38 2.15 5.78
CA SER A 57 -7.34 1.14 5.35
C SER A 57 -6.73 0.08 4.44
N ALA A 58 -7.42 -1.06 4.32
CA ALA A 58 -7.05 -2.11 3.36
C ALA A 58 -7.09 -1.61 1.91
N SER A 59 -7.98 -0.66 1.58
CA SER A 59 -8.06 -0.08 0.24
C SER A 59 -6.78 0.64 -0.17
N ASP A 60 -6.06 1.28 0.77
CA ASP A 60 -4.83 2.01 0.47
C ASP A 60 -3.77 1.07 -0.11
N VAL A 61 -3.59 -0.08 0.54
CA VAL A 61 -2.68 -1.15 0.08
C VAL A 61 -3.15 -1.75 -1.24
N LEU A 62 -4.44 -2.05 -1.38
CA LEU A 62 -4.99 -2.65 -2.60
C LEU A 62 -4.90 -1.70 -3.81
N ASN A 63 -5.04 -0.39 -3.61
CA ASN A 63 -4.90 0.60 -4.67
C ASN A 63 -3.48 0.63 -5.24
N VAL A 64 -2.46 0.69 -4.37
CA VAL A 64 -1.06 0.66 -4.82
C VAL A 64 -0.73 -0.65 -5.51
N LEU A 65 -1.20 -1.78 -4.97
CA LEU A 65 -1.01 -3.07 -5.63
C LEU A 65 -1.67 -3.10 -7.01
N LEU A 66 -2.90 -2.59 -7.14
CA LEU A 66 -3.60 -2.51 -8.42
C LEU A 66 -2.83 -1.65 -9.43
N LEU A 67 -2.31 -0.49 -9.02
CA LEU A 67 -1.55 0.39 -9.90
C LEU A 67 -0.23 -0.25 -10.38
N GLN A 68 0.45 -1.02 -9.53
CA GLN A 68 1.61 -1.81 -9.97
C GLN A 68 1.24 -2.86 -11.02
N LEU A 69 0.13 -3.59 -10.81
CA LEU A 69 -0.34 -4.59 -11.76
C LEU A 69 -0.77 -3.96 -13.09
N ASP A 70 -1.48 -2.83 -13.02
CA ASP A 70 -1.97 -2.09 -14.20
C ASP A 70 -0.83 -1.52 -15.04
N ALA A 71 0.22 -1.01 -14.39
CA ALA A 71 1.43 -0.54 -15.06
C ALA A 71 2.29 -1.67 -15.66
N GLY A 72 1.95 -2.94 -15.40
CA GLY A 72 2.65 -4.09 -15.96
C GLY A 72 3.90 -4.50 -15.18
N VAL A 73 4.01 -4.13 -13.90
CA VAL A 73 5.12 -4.56 -13.03
C VAL A 73 5.07 -6.08 -12.87
N LYS A 74 6.02 -6.80 -13.49
CA LYS A 74 6.02 -8.28 -13.55
C LYS A 74 6.10 -8.93 -12.17
N LYS A 75 6.87 -8.32 -11.27
CA LYS A 75 7.01 -8.73 -9.87
C LYS A 75 6.75 -7.49 -9.00
N PRO A 76 5.50 -7.31 -8.53
CA PRO A 76 5.15 -6.15 -7.74
C PRO A 76 6.06 -5.99 -6.52
N LEU A 77 6.43 -4.74 -6.24
CA LEU A 77 7.12 -4.37 -5.01
C LEU A 77 6.24 -4.71 -3.81
N ARG A 78 6.90 -5.03 -2.68
CA ARG A 78 6.19 -5.24 -1.41
C ARG A 78 5.51 -3.94 -1.01
N VAL A 79 4.20 -3.96 -0.87
CA VAL A 79 3.44 -2.79 -0.42
C VAL A 79 3.42 -2.78 1.11
N ALA A 80 4.08 -1.79 1.70
CA ALA A 80 4.21 -1.65 3.14
C ALA A 80 3.36 -0.47 3.63
N PRO A 81 2.20 -0.70 4.29
CA PRO A 81 1.48 0.38 4.94
C PRO A 81 2.31 0.93 6.11
N LEU A 82 2.38 2.25 6.20
CA LEU A 82 2.98 2.96 7.33
C LEU A 82 1.86 3.55 8.20
N PHE A 83 1.69 2.96 9.38
CA PHE A 83 0.72 3.42 10.39
C PHE A 83 1.39 4.44 11.31
N GLU A 84 0.94 5.69 11.27
CA GLU A 84 1.66 6.84 11.83
C GLU A 84 0.94 7.51 13.00
N THR A 85 -0.40 7.55 13.00
CA THR A 85 -1.17 8.17 14.09
C THR A 85 -1.62 7.12 15.11
N LEU A 86 -2.09 7.56 16.29
CA LEU A 86 -2.62 6.63 17.29
C LEU A 86 -3.82 5.83 16.74
N GLY A 87 -4.73 6.52 16.03
CA GLY A 87 -5.90 5.87 15.42
C GLY A 87 -5.51 4.83 14.36
N ASP A 88 -4.47 5.12 13.58
CA ASP A 88 -3.96 4.18 12.57
C ASP A 88 -3.37 2.93 13.22
N LEU A 89 -2.60 3.08 14.32
CA LEU A 89 -2.04 1.95 15.06
C LEU A 89 -3.14 1.07 15.66
N GLU A 90 -4.19 1.68 16.23
CA GLU A 90 -5.35 0.95 16.75
C GLU A 90 -6.09 0.18 15.65
N GLY A 91 -6.24 0.78 14.46
CA GLY A 91 -6.89 0.18 13.29
C GLY A 91 -6.03 -0.80 12.49
N ALA A 92 -4.70 -0.77 12.66
CA ALA A 92 -3.76 -1.54 11.86
C ALA A 92 -4.07 -3.04 11.83
N THR A 93 -4.41 -3.61 12.99
CA THR A 93 -4.70 -5.05 13.11
C THR A 93 -5.91 -5.45 12.25
N ASP A 94 -6.97 -4.64 12.25
CA ASP A 94 -8.19 -4.96 11.51
C ASP A 94 -8.02 -4.69 10.01
N THR A 95 -7.24 -3.66 9.64
CA THR A 95 -6.78 -3.45 8.27
C THR A 95 -6.02 -4.67 7.74
N MET A 96 -5.06 -5.19 8.52
CA MET A 96 -4.27 -6.35 8.09
C MET A 96 -5.08 -7.65 8.07
N LYS A 97 -5.98 -7.90 9.04
CA LYS A 97 -6.93 -9.02 8.98
C LYS A 97 -7.78 -8.98 7.72
N THR A 98 -8.27 -7.78 7.37
CA THR A 98 -9.07 -7.59 6.16
C THR A 98 -8.26 -7.98 4.93
N LEU A 99 -7.03 -7.47 4.79
CA LEU A 99 -6.14 -7.83 3.69
C LEU A 99 -5.87 -9.35 3.62
N PHE A 100 -5.53 -9.98 4.75
CA PHE A 100 -5.21 -11.41 4.80
C PHE A 100 -6.42 -12.30 4.55
N SER A 101 -7.64 -11.82 4.77
CA SER A 101 -8.87 -12.54 4.41
C SER A 101 -9.11 -12.63 2.89
N LEU A 102 -8.38 -11.86 2.08
CA LEU A 102 -8.57 -11.78 0.64
C LEU A 102 -7.65 -12.77 -0.10
N PRO A 103 -8.18 -13.82 -0.76
CA PRO A 103 -7.35 -14.83 -1.42
C PRO A 103 -6.46 -14.25 -2.53
N ALA A 104 -6.96 -13.25 -3.28
CA ALA A 104 -6.20 -12.60 -4.34
C ALA A 104 -4.98 -11.86 -3.79
N TYR A 105 -5.12 -11.21 -2.64
CA TYR A 105 -4.02 -10.51 -1.98
C TYR A 105 -2.99 -11.49 -1.43
N MET A 106 -3.46 -12.53 -0.70
CA MET A 106 -2.59 -13.57 -0.15
C MET A 106 -1.78 -14.30 -1.21
N GLY A 107 -2.38 -14.58 -2.37
CA GLY A 107 -1.69 -15.20 -3.50
C GLY A 107 -0.56 -14.35 -4.08
N ILE A 108 -0.70 -13.02 -4.03
CA ILE A 108 0.31 -12.08 -4.55
C ILE A 108 1.47 -11.91 -3.58
N ILE A 109 1.21 -11.74 -2.29
CA ILE A 109 2.25 -11.51 -1.29
C ILE A 109 3.05 -12.78 -0.93
N ASN A 110 2.56 -13.94 -1.35
CA ASN A 110 3.19 -15.25 -1.12
C ASN A 110 3.60 -15.49 0.35
N GLY A 111 2.69 -15.15 1.26
CA GLY A 111 2.88 -15.34 2.71
C GLY A 111 3.88 -14.37 3.38
N LYS A 112 4.33 -13.32 2.70
CA LYS A 112 5.24 -12.32 3.28
C LYS A 112 4.62 -10.93 3.27
N GLN A 113 4.46 -10.34 4.45
CA GLN A 113 3.97 -8.98 4.62
C GLN A 113 4.98 -8.12 5.38
N GLU A 114 5.22 -6.92 4.87
CA GLU A 114 5.99 -5.88 5.55
C GLU A 114 5.03 -4.80 6.06
N VAL A 115 5.17 -4.35 7.30
CA VAL A 115 4.38 -3.27 7.89
C VAL A 115 5.36 -2.30 8.53
N MET A 116 5.21 -1.00 8.26
CA MET A 116 6.03 0.04 8.85
C MET A 116 5.26 0.73 9.99
N ILE A 117 5.94 1.02 11.08
CA ILE A 117 5.35 1.60 12.30
C ILE A 117 6.02 2.96 12.55
N GLY A 118 5.25 4.04 12.50
CA GLY A 118 5.75 5.40 12.67
C GLY A 118 5.88 5.78 14.15
N TYR A 119 7.10 6.05 14.65
CA TYR A 119 7.31 6.48 16.04
C TYR A 119 7.18 7.98 16.25
N SER A 120 7.87 8.77 15.44
CA SER A 120 7.95 10.21 15.64
C SER A 120 6.60 10.87 15.47
N ASP A 121 5.80 10.45 14.48
CA ASP A 121 4.51 11.07 14.21
C ASP A 121 3.44 10.64 15.21
N SER A 122 3.42 9.37 15.66
CA SER A 122 2.57 8.94 16.78
C SER A 122 2.92 9.68 18.07
N ALA A 123 4.19 9.96 18.30
CA ALA A 123 4.65 10.71 19.47
C ALA A 123 4.26 12.19 19.42
N LYS A 124 4.16 12.79 18.22
CA LYS A 124 3.63 14.15 18.04
C LYS A 124 2.13 14.20 18.26
N ASP A 125 1.42 13.15 17.86
CA ASP A 125 -0.04 13.03 17.95
C ASP A 125 -0.53 12.81 19.40
N ALA A 126 -0.03 11.78 20.08
CA ALA A 126 -0.55 11.34 21.38
C ALA A 126 0.45 11.46 22.55
N GLY A 127 1.67 11.93 22.28
CA GLY A 127 2.76 11.95 23.25
C GLY A 127 3.53 10.62 23.32
N ARG A 128 4.82 10.70 23.69
CA ARG A 128 5.78 9.59 23.56
C ARG A 128 5.37 8.31 24.30
N LEU A 129 4.80 8.42 25.51
CA LEU A 129 4.44 7.24 26.31
C LEU A 129 3.28 6.47 25.70
N ALA A 130 2.21 7.17 25.32
CA ALA A 130 1.05 6.57 24.67
C ALA A 130 1.44 5.95 23.32
N ALA A 131 2.22 6.67 22.51
CA ALA A 131 2.76 6.17 21.25
C ALA A 131 3.58 4.88 21.43
N SER A 132 4.50 4.86 22.40
CA SER A 132 5.34 3.69 22.65
C SER A 132 4.53 2.46 23.07
N ASN A 133 3.53 2.65 23.94
CA ASN A 133 2.65 1.56 24.35
C ASN A 133 1.81 1.04 23.17
N ALA A 134 1.18 1.95 22.43
CA ALA A 134 0.36 1.61 21.25
C ALA A 134 1.18 0.84 20.20
N GLN A 135 2.45 1.19 20.00
CA GLN A 135 3.32 0.48 19.07
C GLN A 135 3.63 -0.95 19.51
N ILE A 136 3.96 -1.16 20.79
CA ILE A 136 4.24 -2.49 21.33
C ILE A 136 2.99 -3.38 21.21
N ASP A 137 1.84 -2.83 21.58
CA ASP A 137 0.55 -3.52 21.49
C ASP A 137 0.22 -3.88 20.04
N THR A 138 0.42 -2.95 19.11
CA THR A 138 0.15 -3.14 17.68
C THR A 138 1.06 -4.20 17.08
N GLN A 139 2.37 -4.13 17.32
CA GLN A 139 3.33 -5.14 16.84
C GLN A 139 2.99 -6.53 17.38
N SER A 140 2.64 -6.61 18.67
CA SER A 140 2.26 -7.89 19.30
C SER A 140 0.97 -8.48 18.73
N LYS A 141 0.00 -7.64 18.35
CA LYS A 141 -1.24 -8.09 17.70
C LYS A 141 -1.00 -8.51 16.26
N LEU A 142 -0.23 -7.73 15.50
CA LEU A 142 0.12 -8.04 14.11
C LEU A 142 0.90 -9.35 13.98
N ALA A 143 1.84 -9.62 14.90
CA ALA A 143 2.63 -10.85 14.89
C ALA A 143 1.81 -12.13 15.15
N LYS A 144 0.56 -12.01 15.63
CA LYS A 144 -0.34 -13.14 15.92
C LYS A 144 -1.35 -13.42 14.82
N LEU A 145 -1.41 -12.56 13.79
CA LEU A 145 -2.25 -12.77 12.61
C LEU A 145 -1.68 -13.88 11.73
#